data_AF-H8GQI8-F1
#
_entry.id   AF-H8GQI8-F1
#
_cell.length_a   1.000
_cell.length_b   1.000
_cell.length_c   1.000
_cell.angle_alpha   90.00
_cell.angle_beta   90.00
_cell.angle_gamma   90.00
#
_symmetry.space_group_name_H-M   'P 1'
#
loop_
_entity.id
_entity.type
_entity.pdbx_description
1 polymer ?
#
loop_
_entity_poly.entity_id
_entity_poly.type
_entity_poly.pdbx_seq_one_letter_code
_entity_poly.pdbx_strand_id
1 'polypeptide(L)'
;MFNPSCRINFHSGMGIILAACVMLFSMNARADVKWKIVISPSKSGEIPWTTSSPSSSGVLASSGTLSFNPGSYLDLTFSPQPGYRLVSVYKNADPWTPWLDNNRHYRFGPVEKPHVIVAKFELISPTGSYDFSTPEILPEGVAEIFNGTGHYSGVVPSDMPIVGDKAFDADIAMDESGKLDIMPNSLEGYTPDTTANTSIAGMLKTRDDTPQVTVSAKFKGEFEGENGEGSGVGTLSDIKTLGQNTLQEDEQTLNSSGSGSYNVKLKSNDTGVKVNYKEKETSIALPVTTDANRNWSFNVMLSQEPNAKGKQVTYAKGTVTLPTGDIVSFPKRIVKYSKTKGYKIQFSRGTNMTSSSVDKKTKLSITHMLFDCLENNCVLNDGQVSYQFLGQKGKGNLSDFMTN
;
A
#
# COMPACT_ATOMS: atom_id res chain seq x y z
N MET A 1 50.28 44.83 -50.25
CA MET A 1 50.28 45.13 -51.70
C MET A 1 48.84 45.11 -52.19
N PHE A 2 48.22 46.28 -52.26
CA PHE A 2 47.25 46.75 -53.26
C PHE A 2 46.93 48.21 -52.87
N ASN A 3 47.09 49.11 -53.82
CA ASN A 3 47.13 50.57 -53.68
C ASN A 3 45.85 51.13 -54.31
N PRO A 4 45.16 52.11 -53.70
CA PRO A 4 44.31 53.02 -54.46
C PRO A 4 44.90 54.43 -54.39
N SER A 5 45.50 54.84 -55.49
CA SER A 5 45.85 56.24 -55.75
C SER A 5 44.61 56.99 -56.22
N CYS A 6 44.09 57.88 -55.37
CA CYS A 6 43.05 58.84 -55.74
C CYS A 6 43.74 60.06 -56.39
N ARG A 7 43.61 60.23 -57.71
CA ARG A 7 43.99 61.47 -58.41
C ARG A 7 42.73 62.27 -58.71
N ILE A 8 42.62 63.45 -58.13
CA ILE A 8 41.59 64.45 -58.41
C ILE A 8 42.20 65.47 -59.38
N ASN A 9 41.60 65.63 -60.56
CA ASN A 9 41.89 66.74 -61.48
C ASN A 9 40.70 67.70 -61.47
N PHE A 10 40.94 68.96 -61.14
CA PHE A 10 39.95 70.04 -61.22
C PHE A 10 40.05 70.75 -62.58
N HIS A 11 38.91 70.89 -63.26
CA HIS A 11 38.70 71.91 -64.28
C HIS A 11 37.44 72.69 -63.94
N SER A 12 37.56 74.01 -64.10
CA SER A 12 36.62 75.05 -63.69
C SER A 12 35.33 75.04 -64.52
N GLY A 13 34.19 75.12 -63.84
CA GLY A 13 32.90 75.46 -64.48
C GLY A 13 31.71 75.25 -63.55
N MET A 14 31.13 76.37 -63.11
CA MET A 14 29.83 76.56 -62.42
C MET A 14 28.86 75.37 -62.33
N GLY A 15 28.36 75.11 -61.12
CA GLY A 15 26.94 74.83 -60.90
C GLY A 15 26.59 73.55 -60.14
N ILE A 16 25.93 73.77 -59.00
CA ILE A 16 24.90 72.93 -58.36
C ILE A 16 25.37 71.90 -57.30
N ILE A 17 24.72 72.07 -56.14
CA ILE A 17 24.77 71.36 -54.88
C ILE A 17 24.27 69.91 -55.03
N LEU A 18 24.97 68.94 -54.46
CA LEU A 18 24.32 67.80 -53.79
C LEU A 18 25.25 67.20 -52.70
N ALA A 19 24.75 67.21 -51.47
CA ALA A 19 25.31 66.47 -50.34
C ALA A 19 24.87 65.00 -50.41
N ALA A 20 25.77 64.08 -50.11
CA ALA A 20 25.46 62.78 -49.50
C ALA A 20 26.78 62.18 -48.99
N CYS A 21 27.05 62.31 -47.69
CA CYS A 21 26.65 61.38 -46.64
C CYS A 21 27.57 60.15 -46.58
N VAL A 22 28.41 60.19 -45.56
CA VAL A 22 29.25 59.12 -45.03
C VAL A 22 28.42 57.85 -44.86
N MET A 23 28.81 56.76 -45.52
CA MET A 23 28.41 55.41 -45.11
C MET A 23 29.67 54.62 -44.78
N LEU A 24 30.17 54.88 -43.56
CA LEU A 24 30.82 53.84 -42.77
C LEU A 24 29.81 52.71 -42.64
N PHE A 25 29.98 51.62 -43.38
CA PHE A 25 29.39 50.35 -43.01
C PHE A 25 30.07 49.90 -41.71
N SER A 26 29.53 50.35 -40.58
CA SER A 26 29.68 49.64 -39.32
C SER A 26 28.96 48.30 -39.50
N MET A 27 29.69 47.29 -39.95
CA MET A 27 29.33 45.89 -39.72
C MET A 27 29.40 45.69 -38.20
N ASN A 28 28.35 46.12 -37.49
CA ASN A 28 28.05 45.62 -36.17
C ASN A 28 27.69 44.15 -36.36
N ALA A 29 28.70 43.27 -36.33
CA ALA A 29 28.48 41.87 -36.04
C ALA A 29 27.82 41.84 -34.66
N ARG A 30 26.49 41.84 -34.65
CA ARG A 30 25.70 41.70 -33.42
C ARG A 30 26.06 40.32 -32.87
N ALA A 31 26.88 40.29 -31.84
CA ALA A 31 27.22 39.06 -31.16
C ALA A 31 25.94 38.43 -30.59
N ASP A 32 25.79 37.12 -30.76
CA ASP A 32 24.69 36.38 -30.16
C ASP A 32 24.68 36.56 -28.64
N VAL A 33 23.50 36.82 -28.10
CA VAL A 33 23.27 36.90 -26.66
C VAL A 33 22.97 35.49 -26.15
N LYS A 34 23.77 35.00 -25.20
CA LYS A 34 23.62 33.67 -24.60
C LYS A 34 22.72 33.72 -23.37
N TRP A 35 21.69 32.90 -23.35
CA TRP A 35 20.80 32.71 -22.20
C TRP A 35 21.00 31.33 -21.58
N LYS A 36 21.00 31.25 -20.26
CA LYS A 36 21.09 29.99 -19.53
C LYS A 36 19.69 29.56 -19.08
N ILE A 37 19.30 28.34 -19.41
CA ILE A 37 18.07 27.73 -18.91
C ILE A 37 18.46 26.69 -17.86
N VAL A 38 17.92 26.84 -16.66
CA VAL A 38 18.15 25.97 -15.51
C VAL A 38 16.86 25.21 -15.22
N ILE A 39 16.94 23.88 -15.32
CA ILE A 39 15.88 22.95 -14.95
C ILE A 39 16.25 22.36 -13.60
N SER A 40 15.37 22.50 -12.61
CA SER A 40 15.58 21.94 -11.28
C SER A 40 14.36 21.15 -10.80
N PRO A 41 14.52 19.86 -10.45
CA PRO A 41 15.74 19.06 -10.62
C PRO A 41 16.06 18.85 -12.11
N SER A 42 17.32 18.56 -12.46
CA SER A 42 17.81 18.56 -13.85
C SER A 42 17.17 17.55 -14.82
N LYS A 43 16.17 16.77 -14.38
CA LYS A 43 15.44 15.72 -15.12
C LYS A 43 13.96 15.62 -14.72
N SER A 44 13.29 16.72 -14.36
CA SER A 44 11.87 16.71 -13.95
C SER A 44 10.88 17.07 -15.05
N GLY A 45 11.35 17.58 -16.19
CA GLY A 45 10.50 18.10 -17.25
C GLY A 45 11.28 18.44 -18.50
N GLU A 46 10.56 18.53 -19.61
CA GLU A 46 11.05 19.03 -20.88
C GLU A 46 10.57 20.46 -21.10
N ILE A 47 11.41 21.27 -21.72
CA ILE A 47 11.10 22.66 -22.06
C ILE A 47 11.16 22.81 -23.58
N PRO A 48 10.01 22.68 -24.28
CA PRO A 48 9.89 23.15 -25.64
C PRO A 48 10.07 24.66 -25.73
N TRP A 49 10.72 25.11 -26.80
CA TRP A 49 10.94 26.53 -27.04
C TRP A 49 10.93 26.90 -28.51
N THR A 50 10.54 28.14 -28.78
CA THR A 50 10.59 28.77 -30.10
C THR A 50 10.87 30.26 -29.95
N THR A 51 11.49 30.87 -30.94
CA THR A 51 11.67 32.33 -30.97
C THR A 51 10.73 33.02 -31.95
N SER A 52 10.45 34.30 -31.71
CA SER A 52 9.60 35.13 -32.59
C SER A 52 10.16 35.30 -34.01
N SER A 53 11.48 35.14 -34.17
CA SER A 53 12.12 34.89 -35.46
C SER A 53 12.53 33.42 -35.49
N PRO A 54 12.02 32.57 -36.40
CA PRO A 54 12.14 31.11 -36.34
C PRO A 54 13.57 30.57 -36.59
N SER A 55 14.60 31.43 -36.50
CA SER A 55 16.01 31.01 -36.58
C SER A 55 16.41 30.03 -35.47
N SER A 56 15.58 29.81 -34.46
CA SER A 56 15.89 28.92 -33.35
C SER A 56 14.61 28.33 -32.70
N SER A 57 14.56 27.00 -32.54
CA SER A 57 13.54 26.25 -31.78
C SER A 57 14.10 24.90 -31.29
N GLY A 58 13.44 24.25 -30.33
CA GLY A 58 13.86 22.93 -29.85
C GLY A 58 13.24 22.49 -28.53
N VAL A 59 13.83 21.46 -27.91
CA VAL A 59 13.41 20.89 -26.62
C VAL A 59 14.64 20.70 -25.71
N LEU A 60 14.52 21.09 -24.44
CA LEU A 60 15.53 20.85 -23.41
C LEU A 60 15.00 19.90 -22.34
N ALA A 61 15.59 18.71 -22.22
CA ALA A 61 15.30 17.76 -21.12
C ALA A 61 16.19 17.96 -19.88
N SER A 62 17.23 18.80 -19.99
CA SER A 62 18.12 19.20 -18.90
C SER A 62 18.56 20.66 -19.05
N SER A 63 19.13 21.25 -17.99
CA SER A 63 19.70 22.60 -18.05
C SER A 63 20.66 22.77 -19.24
N GLY A 64 20.63 23.94 -19.88
CA GLY A 64 21.39 24.22 -21.10
C GLY A 64 21.58 25.72 -21.35
N THR A 65 22.30 26.05 -22.42
CA THR A 65 22.53 27.43 -22.87
C THR A 65 22.06 27.58 -24.31
N LEU A 66 21.29 28.63 -24.60
CA LEU A 66 20.80 28.97 -25.93
C LEU A 66 21.41 30.30 -26.39
N SER A 67 21.59 30.49 -27.70
CA SER A 67 22.14 31.70 -28.32
C SER A 67 21.09 32.36 -29.21
N PHE A 68 20.93 33.68 -29.11
CA PHE A 68 19.92 34.44 -29.87
C PHE A 68 20.45 35.77 -30.39
N ASN A 69 19.90 36.22 -31.52
CA ASN A 69 20.12 37.57 -32.01
C ASN A 69 19.54 38.62 -31.04
N PRO A 70 20.21 39.76 -30.82
CA PRO A 70 19.67 40.86 -30.02
C PRO A 70 18.30 41.34 -30.53
N GLY A 71 17.34 41.47 -29.62
CA GLY A 71 15.95 41.87 -29.91
C GLY A 71 14.95 40.71 -30.07
N SER A 72 15.41 39.46 -30.10
CA SER A 72 14.53 38.28 -30.22
C SER A 72 13.62 38.11 -29.00
N TYR A 73 12.47 37.45 -29.17
CA TYR A 73 11.67 36.95 -28.05
C TYR A 73 11.76 35.43 -28.01
N LEU A 74 11.74 34.86 -26.81
CA LEU A 74 11.77 33.43 -26.54
C LEU A 74 10.45 33.01 -25.90
N ASP A 75 9.73 32.13 -26.57
CA ASP A 75 8.52 31.49 -26.06
C ASP A 75 8.90 30.11 -25.51
N LEU A 76 8.53 29.84 -24.26
CA LEU A 76 8.77 28.58 -23.57
C LEU A 76 7.44 27.93 -23.17
N THR A 77 7.35 26.64 -23.41
CA THR A 77 6.33 25.76 -22.82
C THR A 77 7.04 24.83 -21.85
N PHE A 78 6.37 24.44 -20.77
CA PHE A 78 6.93 23.53 -19.77
C PHE A 78 6.08 22.28 -19.71
N SER A 79 6.67 21.13 -20.04
CA SER A 79 6.02 19.83 -19.97
C SER A 79 6.65 19.02 -18.84
N PRO A 80 6.05 19.00 -17.63
CA PRO A 80 6.53 18.15 -16.55
C PRO A 80 6.51 16.68 -16.99
N GLN A 81 7.54 15.92 -16.60
CA GLN A 81 7.47 14.47 -16.71
C GLN A 81 6.45 13.91 -15.71
N PRO A 82 5.87 12.71 -15.96
CA PRO A 82 5.00 12.05 -14.98
C PRO A 82 5.62 12.02 -13.58
N GLY A 83 4.81 12.37 -12.56
CA GLY A 83 5.28 12.49 -11.19
C GLY A 83 5.87 13.85 -10.81
N TYR A 84 5.91 14.84 -11.70
CA TYR A 84 6.34 16.21 -11.39
C TYR A 84 5.29 17.24 -11.79
N ARG A 85 5.30 18.36 -11.08
CA ARG A 85 4.58 19.57 -11.48
C ARG A 85 5.51 20.77 -11.53
N LEU A 86 5.22 21.69 -12.44
CA LEU A 86 5.90 22.97 -12.50
C LEU A 86 5.45 23.85 -11.31
N VAL A 87 6.39 24.21 -10.46
CA VAL A 87 6.19 25.06 -9.27
C VAL A 87 6.28 26.52 -9.65
N SER A 88 7.33 26.89 -10.37
CA SER A 88 7.61 28.28 -10.69
C SER A 88 8.62 28.41 -11.82
N VAL A 89 8.53 29.53 -12.53
CA VAL A 89 9.49 29.95 -13.54
C VAL A 89 10.01 31.33 -13.16
N TYR A 90 11.33 31.49 -13.12
CA TYR A 90 11.98 32.74 -12.76
C TYR A 90 12.81 33.26 -13.92
N LYS A 91 12.88 34.58 -14.08
CA LYS A 91 13.85 35.24 -14.96
C LYS A 91 14.83 36.02 -14.10
N ASN A 92 16.13 35.73 -14.16
CA ASN A 92 17.17 36.37 -13.34
C ASN A 92 16.84 36.42 -11.83
N ALA A 93 16.28 35.32 -11.30
CA ALA A 93 15.78 35.21 -9.93
C ALA A 93 14.54 36.08 -9.59
N ASP A 94 13.96 36.79 -10.56
CA ASP A 94 12.68 37.46 -10.40
C ASP A 94 11.52 36.45 -10.61
N PRO A 95 10.63 36.26 -9.61
CA PRO A 95 9.48 35.36 -9.69
C PRO A 95 8.35 35.86 -10.60
N TRP A 96 8.38 37.11 -11.08
CA TRP A 96 7.23 37.75 -11.70
C TRP A 96 7.21 37.60 -13.22
N THR A 97 7.12 36.37 -13.72
CA THR A 97 6.81 36.13 -15.15
C THR A 97 5.38 35.59 -15.28
N PRO A 98 4.40 36.42 -15.67
CA PRO A 98 3.04 35.95 -15.92
C PRO A 98 2.99 35.01 -17.13
N TRP A 99 2.08 34.05 -17.06
CA TRP A 99 1.71 33.14 -18.14
C TRP A 99 1.05 33.93 -19.28
N LEU A 100 1.37 33.58 -20.52
CA LEU A 100 0.78 34.15 -21.73
C LEU A 100 -0.63 33.61 -21.98
N ASP A 101 -0.87 32.35 -21.61
CA ASP A 101 -2.15 31.64 -21.78
C ASP A 101 -2.33 30.51 -20.75
N ASN A 102 -3.50 29.85 -20.81
CA ASN A 102 -3.87 28.73 -19.94
C ASN A 102 -2.99 27.48 -20.14
N ASN A 103 -2.25 27.39 -21.25
CA ASN A 103 -1.35 26.27 -21.54
C ASN A 103 0.05 26.48 -20.94
N ARG A 104 0.22 27.48 -20.06
CA ARG A 104 1.49 27.81 -19.42
C ARG A 104 2.59 28.13 -20.44
N HIS A 105 2.23 28.84 -21.51
CA HIS A 105 3.20 29.45 -22.39
C HIS A 105 3.79 30.71 -21.76
N TYR A 106 5.10 30.89 -21.85
CA TYR A 106 5.81 32.04 -21.28
C TYR A 106 6.62 32.74 -22.35
N ARG A 107 6.43 34.05 -22.51
CA ARG A 107 7.22 34.87 -23.44
C ARG A 107 8.25 35.69 -22.68
N PHE A 108 9.51 35.53 -23.04
CA PHE A 108 10.64 36.26 -22.48
C PHE A 108 11.29 37.12 -23.56
N GLY A 109 11.46 38.42 -23.29
CA GLY A 109 12.19 39.30 -24.20
C GLY A 109 11.82 40.78 -24.01
N PRO A 110 12.36 41.66 -24.87
CA PRO A 110 13.34 41.36 -25.92
C PRO A 110 14.70 40.88 -25.34
N VAL A 111 15.42 40.06 -26.10
CA VAL A 111 16.75 39.52 -25.73
C VAL A 111 17.82 40.59 -25.99
N GLU A 112 18.19 41.36 -24.98
CA GLU A 112 19.21 42.43 -25.13
C GLU A 112 20.50 42.13 -24.36
N LYS A 113 20.39 41.31 -23.31
CA LYS A 113 21.49 40.91 -22.43
C LYS A 113 21.34 39.46 -22.01
N PRO A 114 22.41 38.80 -21.54
CA PRO A 114 22.29 37.45 -20.99
C PRO A 114 21.26 37.38 -19.86
N HIS A 115 20.42 36.35 -19.89
CA HIS A 115 19.46 36.05 -18.82
C HIS A 115 19.58 34.60 -18.37
N VAL A 116 19.15 34.36 -17.12
CA VAL A 116 18.97 33.02 -16.58
C VAL A 116 17.48 32.77 -16.39
N ILE A 117 16.92 31.80 -17.10
CA ILE A 117 15.57 31.31 -16.85
C ILE A 117 15.69 30.08 -15.97
N VAL A 118 14.98 30.06 -14.85
CA VAL A 118 14.96 28.92 -13.93
C VAL A 118 13.56 28.35 -13.88
N ALA A 119 13.40 27.10 -14.30
CA ALA A 119 12.17 26.34 -14.10
C ALA A 119 12.38 25.41 -12.91
N LYS A 120 11.55 25.61 -11.89
CA LYS A 120 11.49 24.72 -10.73
C LYS A 120 10.31 23.79 -10.88
N PHE A 121 10.60 22.51 -10.81
CA PHE A 121 9.62 21.46 -10.69
C PHE A 121 9.78 20.82 -9.33
N GLU A 122 8.69 20.27 -8.84
CA GLU A 122 8.71 19.44 -7.64
C GLU A 122 8.03 18.11 -7.91
N LEU A 123 8.43 17.12 -7.13
CA LEU A 123 7.81 15.81 -7.16
C LEU A 123 6.38 15.94 -6.63
N ILE A 124 5.40 15.55 -7.43
CA ILE A 124 4.04 15.34 -6.94
C ILE A 124 4.11 14.12 -6.04
N SER A 125 3.82 14.31 -4.77
CA SER A 125 3.74 13.19 -3.83
C SER A 125 2.27 12.88 -3.60
N PRO A 126 1.84 11.63 -3.77
CA PRO A 126 0.48 11.23 -3.48
C PRO A 126 0.21 11.47 -1.99
N THR A 127 -0.88 12.19 -1.74
CA THR A 127 -1.45 12.41 -0.41
C THR A 127 -2.93 12.09 -0.47
N GLY A 128 -3.50 11.71 0.65
CA GLY A 128 -4.90 11.33 0.73
C GLY A 128 -5.10 10.03 1.48
N SER A 129 -6.36 9.64 1.62
CA SER A 129 -6.79 8.35 2.14
C SER A 129 -7.00 7.39 0.98
N TYR A 130 -6.48 6.18 1.13
CA TYR A 130 -6.70 5.07 0.20
C TYR A 130 -7.38 3.96 0.98
N ASP A 131 -8.60 3.64 0.60
CA ASP A 131 -9.42 2.61 1.22
C ASP A 131 -9.34 1.32 0.41
N PHE A 132 -9.14 0.23 1.11
CA PHE A 132 -9.01 -1.09 0.55
C PHE A 132 -9.90 -2.05 1.34
N SER A 133 -10.65 -2.90 0.67
CA SER A 133 -11.47 -3.92 1.31
C SER A 133 -11.31 -5.26 0.61
N THR A 134 -11.69 -6.32 1.31
CA THR A 134 -11.78 -7.64 0.73
C THR A 134 -12.79 -7.66 -0.41
N PRO A 135 -12.42 -8.10 -1.62
CA PRO A 135 -13.39 -8.27 -2.68
C PRO A 135 -14.34 -9.43 -2.35
N GLU A 136 -15.57 -9.35 -2.86
CA GLU A 136 -16.57 -10.40 -2.71
C GLU A 136 -16.09 -11.75 -3.27
N ILE A 137 -15.37 -11.69 -4.40
CA ILE A 137 -14.71 -12.83 -5.02
C ILE A 137 -13.20 -12.61 -4.93
N LEU A 138 -12.51 -13.50 -4.22
CA LEU A 138 -11.06 -13.40 -4.05
C LEU A 138 -10.33 -13.82 -5.33
N PRO A 139 -9.30 -13.05 -5.74
CA PRO A 139 -8.41 -13.47 -6.81
C PRO A 139 -7.65 -14.74 -6.43
N GLU A 140 -7.18 -15.46 -7.45
CA GLU A 140 -6.35 -16.64 -7.27
C GLU A 140 -5.09 -16.33 -6.46
N GLY A 141 -4.80 -17.16 -5.45
CA GLY A 141 -3.65 -17.01 -4.57
C GLY A 141 -3.82 -16.03 -3.41
N VAL A 142 -4.97 -15.35 -3.29
CA VAL A 142 -5.28 -14.50 -2.14
C VAL A 142 -5.90 -15.33 -1.02
N ALA A 143 -5.19 -15.44 0.10
CA ALA A 143 -5.67 -16.20 1.25
C ALA A 143 -6.81 -15.47 1.99
N GLU A 144 -7.88 -16.20 2.27
CA GLU A 144 -8.99 -15.77 3.11
C GLU A 144 -8.54 -15.53 4.55
N ILE A 145 -9.14 -14.52 5.20
CA ILE A 145 -9.02 -14.33 6.65
C ILE A 145 -10.41 -14.44 7.25
N PHE A 146 -10.57 -15.39 8.16
CA PHE A 146 -11.83 -15.59 8.86
C PHE A 146 -11.75 -15.17 10.32
N ASN A 147 -12.88 -14.76 10.87
CA ASN A 147 -13.14 -14.92 12.30
C ASN A 147 -13.80 -16.28 12.54
N GLY A 148 -13.25 -17.11 13.43
CA GLY A 148 -13.77 -18.44 13.71
C GLY A 148 -14.42 -18.47 15.07
N THR A 149 -15.74 -18.47 15.12
CA THR A 149 -16.51 -19.00 16.25
C THR A 149 -17.14 -20.31 15.81
N GLY A 150 -17.47 -21.19 16.73
CA GLY A 150 -18.17 -22.42 16.36
C GLY A 150 -18.63 -23.19 17.56
N HIS A 151 -19.65 -24.00 17.34
CA HIS A 151 -20.24 -24.86 18.33
C HIS A 151 -19.91 -26.31 17.97
N TYR A 152 -19.36 -27.06 18.92
CA TYR A 152 -18.78 -28.37 18.69
C TYR A 152 -19.50 -29.40 19.55
N SER A 153 -20.37 -30.18 18.90
CA SER A 153 -21.01 -31.33 19.53
C SER A 153 -20.50 -32.65 18.98
N GLY A 154 -20.50 -33.69 19.81
CA GLY A 154 -20.07 -35.03 19.43
C GLY A 154 -20.51 -36.06 20.44
N VAL A 155 -20.30 -37.35 20.14
CA VAL A 155 -20.62 -38.46 21.05
C VAL A 155 -19.35 -39.23 21.34
N VAL A 156 -19.02 -39.41 22.62
CA VAL A 156 -17.96 -40.32 23.05
C VAL A 156 -18.41 -41.76 22.72
N PRO A 157 -17.66 -42.55 21.95
CA PRO A 157 -18.11 -43.88 21.56
C PRO A 157 -18.31 -44.82 22.75
N SER A 158 -19.37 -45.63 22.68
CA SER A 158 -19.74 -46.68 23.63
C SER A 158 -18.70 -47.80 23.81
N ASP A 159 -17.64 -47.86 23.00
CA ASP A 159 -16.52 -48.78 23.22
C ASP A 159 -15.62 -48.37 24.40
N MET A 160 -15.88 -47.22 25.03
CA MET A 160 -15.40 -46.90 26.37
C MET A 160 -16.33 -47.49 27.45
N PRO A 161 -15.91 -48.56 28.17
CA PRO A 161 -16.77 -49.32 29.08
C PRO A 161 -17.31 -48.52 30.28
N ILE A 162 -16.80 -47.32 30.53
CA ILE A 162 -17.12 -46.49 31.69
C ILE A 162 -18.10 -45.36 31.33
N VAL A 163 -18.17 -44.95 30.06
CA VAL A 163 -18.82 -43.68 29.67
C VAL A 163 -20.12 -43.88 28.90
N GLY A 164 -20.25 -44.96 28.13
CA GLY A 164 -21.36 -45.13 27.20
C GLY A 164 -21.36 -44.08 26.07
N ASP A 165 -22.36 -44.13 25.20
CA ASP A 165 -22.57 -43.09 24.18
C ASP A 165 -23.02 -41.80 24.88
N LYS A 166 -22.10 -40.88 25.17
CA LYS A 166 -22.42 -39.61 25.81
C LYS A 166 -22.10 -38.43 24.90
N ALA A 167 -23.11 -37.59 24.68
CA ALA A 167 -22.93 -36.35 23.95
C ALA A 167 -22.06 -35.38 24.75
N PHE A 168 -21.19 -34.65 24.07
CA PHE A 168 -20.56 -33.44 24.60
C PHE A 168 -20.91 -32.29 23.68
N ASP A 169 -20.81 -31.09 24.25
CA ASP A 169 -21.01 -29.83 23.58
C ASP A 169 -19.92 -28.84 24.02
N ALA A 170 -19.47 -27.95 23.15
CA ALA A 170 -18.45 -26.96 23.44
C ALA A 170 -18.52 -25.77 22.48
N ASP A 171 -18.57 -24.56 23.02
CA ASP A 171 -18.43 -23.33 22.27
C ASP A 171 -16.95 -22.99 22.15
N ILE A 172 -16.53 -22.68 20.93
CA ILE A 172 -15.18 -22.30 20.58
C ILE A 172 -15.17 -20.88 20.02
N ALA A 173 -14.25 -20.06 20.52
CA ALA A 173 -14.02 -18.71 20.01
C ALA A 173 -12.54 -18.49 19.70
N MET A 174 -12.28 -17.70 18.66
CA MET A 174 -10.93 -17.32 18.27
C MET A 174 -10.46 -16.05 18.98
N ASP A 175 -9.24 -16.08 19.52
CA ASP A 175 -8.55 -14.91 20.06
C ASP A 175 -7.77 -14.14 18.97
N GLU A 176 -7.15 -13.01 19.32
CA GLU A 176 -6.43 -12.20 18.33
C GLU A 176 -5.13 -12.86 17.79
N SER A 177 -4.70 -14.00 18.36
CA SER A 177 -3.64 -14.85 17.78
C SER A 177 -4.10 -15.78 16.70
N GLY A 178 -5.41 -15.90 16.48
CA GLY A 178 -5.95 -17.03 15.75
C GLY A 178 -5.99 -18.31 16.59
N LYS A 179 -5.73 -18.24 17.90
CA LYS A 179 -5.89 -19.40 18.79
C LYS A 179 -7.39 -19.53 19.07
N LEU A 180 -7.91 -20.72 18.84
CA LEU A 180 -9.26 -21.09 19.24
C LEU A 180 -9.21 -21.59 20.67
N ASP A 181 -10.10 -21.13 21.52
CA ASP A 181 -10.25 -21.59 22.89
C ASP A 181 -11.69 -22.02 23.16
N ILE A 182 -11.86 -22.98 24.07
CA ILE A 182 -13.19 -23.38 24.52
C ILE A 182 -13.67 -22.39 25.57
N MET A 183 -14.91 -21.94 25.42
CA MET A 183 -15.53 -21.08 26.42
C MET A 183 -15.74 -21.91 27.71
N PRO A 184 -15.21 -21.48 28.86
CA PRO A 184 -15.08 -22.31 30.07
C PRO A 184 -16.39 -22.84 30.67
N ASN A 185 -17.54 -22.37 30.20
CA ASN A 185 -18.87 -22.78 30.69
C ASN A 185 -19.65 -23.65 29.68
N SER A 186 -19.03 -24.07 28.58
CA SER A 186 -19.74 -24.76 27.49
C SER A 186 -19.63 -26.29 27.51
N LEU A 187 -18.71 -26.86 28.31
CA LEU A 187 -18.49 -28.31 28.32
C LEU A 187 -19.44 -29.04 29.28
N GLU A 188 -20.52 -29.61 28.74
CA GLU A 188 -21.51 -30.35 29.54
C GLU A 188 -20.94 -31.68 30.10
N GLY A 189 -21.25 -32.00 31.37
CA GLY A 189 -20.92 -33.29 31.99
C GLY A 189 -19.48 -33.44 32.50
N TYR A 190 -18.68 -32.38 32.48
CA TYR A 190 -17.31 -32.36 32.95
C TYR A 190 -17.12 -31.33 34.08
N THR A 191 -16.59 -31.77 35.23
CA THR A 191 -16.17 -30.87 36.30
C THR A 191 -14.66 -30.65 36.17
N PRO A 192 -14.21 -29.47 35.69
CA PRO A 192 -12.78 -29.20 35.56
C PRO A 192 -12.10 -29.26 36.93
N ASP A 193 -10.97 -29.98 37.01
CA ASP A 193 -10.03 -29.78 38.11
C ASP A 193 -9.48 -28.37 37.98
N THR A 194 -9.95 -27.46 38.83
CA THR A 194 -9.59 -26.03 38.81
C THR A 194 -8.10 -25.78 39.11
N THR A 195 -7.39 -26.82 39.58
CA THR A 195 -5.94 -26.79 39.82
C THR A 195 -5.14 -27.39 38.67
N ALA A 196 -5.79 -28.12 37.75
CA ALA A 196 -5.18 -28.66 36.55
C ALA A 196 -5.40 -27.75 35.35
N ASN A 197 -4.36 -27.58 34.53
CA ASN A 197 -4.50 -26.92 33.24
C ASN A 197 -5.35 -27.78 32.30
N THR A 198 -6.66 -27.56 32.31
CA THR A 198 -7.49 -27.83 31.13
C THR A 198 -7.03 -26.85 30.07
N SER A 199 -6.46 -27.37 28.98
CA SER A 199 -6.01 -26.54 27.88
C SER A 199 -6.67 -27.09 26.63
N ILE A 200 -7.71 -26.40 26.19
CA ILE A 200 -8.10 -26.51 24.79
C ILE A 200 -7.34 -25.41 24.06
N ALA A 201 -6.59 -25.85 23.06
CA ALA A 201 -5.81 -25.00 22.19
C ALA A 201 -6.14 -25.45 20.78
N GLY A 202 -7.09 -24.75 20.18
CA GLY A 202 -7.23 -24.77 18.75
C GLY A 202 -6.52 -23.58 18.12
N MET A 203 -6.48 -23.58 16.80
CA MET A 203 -5.73 -22.62 16.02
C MET A 203 -6.25 -22.61 14.60
N LEU A 204 -6.68 -21.44 14.14
CA LEU A 204 -6.95 -21.17 12.74
C LEU A 204 -5.71 -20.49 12.14
N LYS A 205 -5.14 -21.10 11.10
CA LYS A 205 -3.95 -20.60 10.40
C LYS A 205 -4.08 -20.78 8.91
N THR A 206 -3.37 -19.93 8.18
CA THR A 206 -3.16 -20.15 6.74
C THR A 206 -1.92 -21.01 6.52
N ARG A 207 -2.09 -22.13 5.81
CA ARG A 207 -1.01 -22.99 5.31
C ARG A 207 -1.16 -23.13 3.80
N ASP A 208 -0.10 -22.79 3.07
CA ASP A 208 -0.08 -22.85 1.60
C ASP A 208 -1.28 -22.12 0.98
N ASP A 209 -1.50 -20.89 1.46
CA ASP A 209 -2.59 -19.98 1.09
C ASP A 209 -4.02 -20.51 1.36
N THR A 210 -4.13 -21.66 2.05
CA THR A 210 -5.40 -22.28 2.43
C THR A 210 -5.61 -22.21 3.95
N PRO A 211 -6.76 -21.73 4.43
CA PRO A 211 -7.10 -21.76 5.85
C PRO A 211 -7.25 -23.20 6.38
N GLN A 212 -6.65 -23.46 7.55
CA GLN A 212 -6.69 -24.73 8.26
C GLN A 212 -7.04 -24.48 9.73
N VAL A 213 -7.96 -25.28 10.25
CA VAL A 213 -8.30 -25.28 11.69
C VAL A 213 -7.73 -26.54 12.31
N THR A 214 -6.93 -26.37 13.36
CA THR A 214 -6.52 -27.48 14.21
C THR A 214 -7.08 -27.22 15.59
N VAL A 215 -7.86 -28.13 16.16
CA VAL A 215 -8.31 -28.05 17.55
C VAL A 215 -7.62 -29.15 18.33
N SER A 216 -6.90 -28.80 19.39
CA SER A 216 -6.39 -29.78 20.34
C SER A 216 -7.01 -29.55 21.71
N ALA A 217 -7.50 -30.60 22.34
CA ALA A 217 -8.02 -30.54 23.70
C ALA A 217 -7.13 -31.37 24.61
N LYS A 218 -6.86 -30.86 25.81
CA LYS A 218 -6.36 -31.63 26.95
C LYS A 218 -7.23 -31.32 28.15
N PHE A 219 -7.82 -32.35 28.73
CA PHE A 219 -8.63 -32.23 29.93
C PHE A 219 -8.10 -33.13 31.03
N LYS A 220 -8.18 -32.66 32.27
CA LYS A 220 -7.85 -33.39 33.48
C LYS A 220 -8.85 -32.98 34.55
N GLY A 221 -9.57 -33.95 35.10
CA GLY A 221 -10.65 -33.69 36.02
C GLY A 221 -11.34 -34.95 36.46
N GLU A 222 -12.47 -34.78 37.15
CA GLU A 222 -13.35 -35.88 37.48
C GLU A 222 -14.43 -35.98 36.40
N PHE A 223 -14.46 -37.14 35.75
CA PHE A 223 -15.54 -37.51 34.85
C PHE A 223 -16.39 -38.54 35.57
N GLU A 224 -17.60 -38.16 35.96
CA GLU A 224 -18.52 -39.02 36.73
C GLU A 224 -17.94 -39.56 38.05
N GLY A 225 -17.13 -38.74 38.73
CA GLY A 225 -16.51 -39.11 40.02
C GLY A 225 -15.21 -39.91 39.90
N GLU A 226 -14.73 -40.15 38.67
CA GLU A 226 -13.48 -40.83 38.39
C GLU A 226 -12.41 -39.86 37.87
N ASN A 227 -11.21 -39.92 38.44
CA ASN A 227 -10.11 -39.03 38.04
C ASN A 227 -9.53 -39.48 36.69
N GLY A 228 -9.59 -38.61 35.69
CA GLY A 228 -9.13 -38.91 34.33
C GLY A 228 -8.31 -37.79 33.70
N GLU A 229 -7.47 -38.16 32.73
CA GLU A 229 -6.88 -37.21 31.79
C GLU A 229 -7.15 -37.68 30.35
N GLY A 230 -7.49 -36.75 29.47
CA GLY A 230 -7.73 -37.04 28.06
C GLY A 230 -7.12 -35.97 27.17
N SER A 231 -6.82 -36.36 25.94
CA SER A 231 -6.40 -35.45 24.91
C SER A 231 -6.93 -35.84 23.54
N GLY A 232 -7.19 -34.87 22.68
CA GLY A 232 -7.59 -35.11 21.30
C GLY A 232 -7.08 -34.01 20.40
N VAL A 233 -6.88 -34.34 19.12
CA VAL A 233 -6.54 -33.38 18.07
C VAL A 233 -7.45 -33.62 16.87
N GLY A 234 -8.21 -32.62 16.48
CA GLY A 234 -8.94 -32.56 15.22
C GLY A 234 -8.26 -31.59 14.26
N THR A 235 -8.17 -31.94 12.98
CA THR A 235 -7.75 -31.00 11.92
C THR A 235 -8.80 -30.95 10.83
N LEU A 236 -9.27 -29.75 10.52
CA LEU A 236 -10.04 -29.43 9.34
C LEU A 236 -9.11 -28.83 8.30
N SER A 237 -9.10 -29.44 7.12
CA SER A 237 -8.43 -28.92 5.92
C SER A 237 -9.48 -28.54 4.88
N ASP A 238 -9.06 -27.80 3.85
CA ASP A 238 -9.88 -27.47 2.68
C ASP A 238 -11.19 -26.74 3.03
N ILE A 239 -11.09 -25.78 3.95
CA ILE A 239 -12.18 -24.90 4.31
C ILE A 239 -12.55 -24.07 3.07
N LYS A 240 -13.68 -24.39 2.45
CA LYS A 240 -14.25 -23.65 1.32
C LYS A 240 -15.57 -23.04 1.75
N THR A 241 -15.82 -21.78 1.44
CA THR A 241 -17.20 -21.31 1.40
C THR A 241 -17.92 -21.99 0.25
N LEU A 242 -19.09 -22.54 0.55
CA LEU A 242 -20.06 -22.83 -0.48
C LEU A 242 -20.42 -21.49 -1.13
N GLY A 243 -20.13 -21.35 -2.42
CA GLY A 243 -20.41 -20.12 -3.16
C GLY A 243 -21.84 -19.69 -2.89
N GLN A 244 -22.01 -18.38 -2.62
CA GLN A 244 -23.30 -17.77 -2.32
C GLN A 244 -24.36 -18.16 -3.34
N ASN A 245 -25.18 -19.14 -3.00
CA ASN A 245 -26.53 -19.22 -3.54
C ASN A 245 -27.40 -18.51 -2.52
N THR A 246 -27.56 -17.19 -2.70
CA THR A 246 -28.65 -16.37 -2.15
C THR A 246 -29.22 -16.88 -0.82
N LEU A 247 -28.52 -16.62 0.28
CA LEU A 247 -29.12 -16.68 1.60
C LEU A 247 -28.94 -15.32 2.26
N GLN A 248 -30.00 -14.92 2.96
CA GLN A 248 -30.09 -13.74 3.81
C GLN A 248 -29.00 -13.78 4.88
N GLU A 249 -28.96 -12.80 5.78
CA GLU A 249 -27.97 -12.61 6.87
C GLU A 249 -27.81 -13.80 7.86
N ASP A 250 -28.21 -15.00 7.49
CA ASP A 250 -28.18 -16.22 8.28
C ASP A 250 -26.83 -16.96 8.10
N GLU A 251 -26.21 -17.24 9.24
CA GLU A 251 -25.02 -18.06 9.49
C GLU A 251 -24.47 -18.87 8.30
N GLN A 252 -23.25 -18.54 7.85
CA GLN A 252 -22.56 -19.35 6.83
C GLN A 252 -22.00 -20.63 7.45
N THR A 253 -22.58 -21.79 7.13
CA THR A 253 -22.00 -23.08 7.55
C THR A 253 -20.80 -23.42 6.65
N LEU A 254 -19.61 -23.59 7.23
CA LEU A 254 -18.44 -24.09 6.51
C LEU A 254 -18.50 -25.62 6.46
N ASN A 255 -18.88 -26.17 5.31
CA ASN A 255 -18.76 -27.61 5.08
C ASN A 255 -17.29 -27.97 4.83
N SER A 256 -16.66 -28.64 5.80
CA SER A 256 -15.31 -29.20 5.65
C SER A 256 -15.28 -30.64 6.16
N SER A 257 -14.52 -31.50 5.48
CA SER A 257 -14.21 -32.85 5.95
C SER A 257 -12.94 -32.78 6.80
N GLY A 258 -13.03 -33.16 8.07
CA GLY A 258 -11.86 -33.24 8.97
C GLY A 258 -11.52 -34.66 9.37
N SER A 259 -10.25 -34.86 9.72
CA SER A 259 -9.76 -36.06 10.40
C SER A 259 -9.43 -35.69 11.85
N GLY A 260 -9.83 -36.52 12.80
CA GLY A 260 -9.45 -36.34 14.20
C GLY A 260 -8.94 -37.62 14.83
N SER A 261 -8.12 -37.44 15.86
CA SER A 261 -7.59 -38.53 16.68
C SER A 261 -7.69 -38.18 18.15
N TYR A 262 -7.92 -39.18 19.01
CA TYR A 262 -8.04 -38.99 20.45
C TYR A 262 -7.23 -40.03 21.23
N ASN A 263 -6.76 -39.63 22.41
CA ASN A 263 -6.07 -40.47 23.37
C ASN A 263 -6.64 -40.18 24.77
N VAL A 264 -7.24 -41.19 25.40
CA VAL A 264 -7.84 -41.08 26.72
C VAL A 264 -7.11 -41.99 27.70
N LYS A 265 -6.77 -41.44 28.88
CA LYS A 265 -6.16 -42.15 30.00
C LYS A 265 -7.03 -41.99 31.24
N LEU A 266 -7.78 -43.03 31.56
CA LEU A 266 -8.56 -43.07 32.78
C LEU A 266 -7.76 -43.75 33.89
N LYS A 267 -7.85 -43.19 35.11
CA LYS A 267 -7.34 -43.83 36.32
C LYS A 267 -8.52 -44.09 37.25
N SER A 268 -8.94 -45.35 37.33
CA SER A 268 -9.99 -45.74 38.29
C SER A 268 -9.53 -45.45 39.71
N ASN A 269 -10.39 -44.81 40.50
CA ASN A 269 -10.20 -44.50 41.90
C ASN A 269 -10.21 -45.79 42.73
N ASP A 270 -11.02 -46.77 42.35
CA ASP A 270 -11.15 -48.06 43.05
C ASP A 270 -9.96 -48.99 42.83
N THR A 271 -9.37 -49.02 41.63
CA THR A 271 -8.34 -50.00 41.26
C THR A 271 -6.94 -49.40 41.06
N GLY A 272 -6.84 -48.08 40.87
CA GLY A 272 -5.60 -47.39 40.52
C GLY A 272 -5.03 -47.74 39.14
N VAL A 273 -5.70 -48.59 38.37
CA VAL A 273 -5.24 -49.07 37.06
C VAL A 273 -5.40 -47.95 36.03
N LYS A 274 -4.33 -47.72 35.24
CA LYS A 274 -4.34 -46.81 34.09
C LYS A 274 -4.71 -47.59 32.84
N VAL A 275 -5.82 -47.25 32.21
CA VAL A 275 -6.19 -47.81 30.90
C VAL A 275 -5.84 -46.79 29.82
N ASN A 276 -4.94 -47.17 28.90
CA ASN A 276 -4.62 -46.37 27.73
C ASN A 276 -5.48 -46.83 26.55
N TYR A 277 -6.39 -45.98 26.11
CA TYR A 277 -7.13 -46.23 24.87
C TYR A 277 -6.31 -45.71 23.68
N LYS A 278 -6.01 -46.60 22.73
CA LYS A 278 -5.20 -46.27 21.55
C LYS A 278 -6.01 -45.43 20.57
N GLU A 279 -5.27 -44.57 19.89
CA GLU A 279 -5.71 -43.67 18.84
C GLU A 279 -6.57 -44.38 17.78
N LYS A 280 -7.82 -43.97 17.64
CA LYS A 280 -8.72 -44.39 16.57
C LYS A 280 -9.03 -43.16 15.74
N GLU A 281 -8.71 -43.24 14.45
CA GLU A 281 -9.04 -42.19 13.50
C GLU A 281 -10.56 -42.21 13.30
N THR A 282 -11.22 -41.11 13.67
CA THR A 282 -12.67 -40.95 13.49
C THR A 282 -12.92 -39.82 12.51
N SER A 283 -13.84 -40.04 11.58
CA SER A 283 -14.39 -38.97 10.76
C SER A 283 -15.21 -38.08 11.69
N ILE A 284 -14.70 -36.88 11.98
CA ILE A 284 -15.46 -35.91 12.76
C ILE A 284 -16.25 -35.07 11.74
N ALA A 285 -17.57 -35.24 11.74
CA ALA A 285 -18.45 -34.25 11.13
C ALA A 285 -18.48 -33.07 12.08
N LEU A 286 -17.74 -32.00 11.75
CA LEU A 286 -17.78 -30.77 12.52
C LEU A 286 -18.87 -29.88 11.93
N PRO A 287 -19.99 -29.64 12.64
CA PRO A 287 -20.90 -28.57 12.29
C PRO A 287 -20.21 -27.26 12.67
N VAL A 288 -19.25 -26.81 11.85
CA VAL A 288 -18.72 -25.45 11.99
C VAL A 288 -19.76 -24.52 11.37
N THR A 289 -20.77 -24.14 12.16
CA THR A 289 -21.42 -22.84 12.00
C THR A 289 -20.39 -21.79 12.42
N THR A 290 -19.46 -21.52 11.53
CA THR A 290 -18.61 -20.35 11.67
C THR A 290 -19.37 -19.20 11.06
N ASP A 291 -19.77 -18.23 11.87
CA ASP A 291 -19.97 -16.87 11.36
C ASP A 291 -18.61 -16.32 10.92
N ALA A 292 -18.12 -16.89 9.83
CA ALA A 292 -16.84 -16.63 9.23
C ALA A 292 -16.98 -15.33 8.46
N ASN A 293 -17.08 -14.23 9.20
CA ASN A 293 -17.03 -12.93 8.58
C ASN A 293 -15.69 -12.83 7.86
N ARG A 294 -15.76 -12.56 6.57
CA ARG A 294 -14.60 -12.36 5.68
C ARG A 294 -14.28 -10.88 5.53
N ASN A 295 -15.19 -10.02 5.98
CA ASN A 295 -15.17 -8.59 5.71
C ASN A 295 -14.10 -7.94 6.57
N TRP A 296 -12.91 -7.80 5.99
CA TRP A 296 -11.88 -6.93 6.52
C TRP A 296 -11.52 -5.87 5.49
N SER A 297 -11.05 -4.75 6.02
CA SER A 297 -10.63 -3.60 5.22
C SER A 297 -9.42 -2.95 5.86
N PHE A 298 -8.72 -2.14 5.08
CA PHE A 298 -7.65 -1.32 5.59
C PHE A 298 -7.64 0.02 4.87
N ASN A 299 -7.32 1.06 5.62
CA ASN A 299 -7.09 2.38 5.07
C ASN A 299 -5.60 2.73 5.24
N VAL A 300 -5.02 3.32 4.20
CA VAL A 300 -3.71 3.94 4.27
C VAL A 300 -3.84 5.42 3.96
N MET A 301 -3.43 6.25 4.91
CA MET A 301 -3.38 7.68 4.74
C MET A 301 -1.94 8.12 4.50
N LEU A 302 -1.70 8.81 3.38
CA LEU A 302 -0.45 9.48 3.07
C LEU A 302 -0.57 10.99 3.32
N SER A 303 0.26 11.55 4.19
CA SER A 303 0.31 12.99 4.47
C SER A 303 1.72 13.55 4.27
N GLN A 304 1.82 14.80 3.84
CA GLN A 304 3.08 15.54 3.81
C GLN A 304 3.14 16.55 4.94
N GLU A 305 4.11 16.38 5.83
CA GLU A 305 4.26 17.24 7.01
C GLU A 305 5.76 17.54 7.24
N PRO A 306 6.09 18.70 7.83
CA PRO A 306 7.46 18.99 8.21
C PRO A 306 7.88 18.09 9.38
N ASN A 307 9.05 17.48 9.28
CA ASN A 307 9.63 16.77 10.42
C ASN A 307 10.17 17.77 11.46
N ALA A 308 10.74 17.26 12.57
CA ALA A 308 11.33 18.09 13.63
C ALA A 308 12.46 19.05 13.16
N LYS A 309 12.99 18.87 11.94
CA LYS A 309 14.01 19.73 11.32
C LYS A 309 13.40 20.69 10.26
N GLY A 310 12.08 20.79 10.17
CA GLY A 310 11.39 21.60 9.16
C GLY A 310 11.44 21.02 7.75
N LYS A 311 11.97 19.81 7.55
CA LYS A 311 12.03 19.18 6.22
C LYS A 311 10.70 18.48 5.93
N GLN A 312 10.07 18.82 4.81
CA GLN A 312 8.90 18.10 4.30
C GLN A 312 9.24 16.62 4.06
N VAL A 313 8.46 15.73 4.69
CA VAL A 313 8.53 14.28 4.51
C VAL A 313 7.12 13.72 4.37
N THR A 314 7.00 12.58 3.68
CA THR A 314 5.75 11.85 3.61
C THR A 314 5.62 10.90 4.79
N TYR A 315 4.51 10.98 5.50
CA TYR A 315 4.11 10.02 6.51
C TYR A 315 3.05 9.08 5.94
N ALA A 316 3.10 7.82 6.37
CA ALA A 316 2.04 6.85 6.19
C ALA A 316 1.44 6.54 7.57
N LYS A 317 0.11 6.55 7.64
CA LYS A 317 -0.69 6.04 8.77
C LYS A 317 -1.60 4.95 8.21
N GLY A 318 -1.83 3.89 8.97
CA GLY A 318 -2.68 2.79 8.56
C GLY A 318 -3.74 2.50 9.62
N THR A 319 -4.91 2.06 9.19
CA THR A 319 -5.90 1.39 10.03
C THR A 319 -6.33 0.09 9.35
N VAL A 320 -6.61 -0.96 10.12
CA VAL A 320 -7.17 -2.22 9.63
C VAL A 320 -8.44 -2.49 10.43
N THR A 321 -9.54 -2.73 9.75
CA THR A 321 -10.77 -3.27 10.34
C THR A 321 -10.73 -4.79 10.15
N LEU A 322 -10.67 -5.52 11.26
CA LEU A 322 -10.62 -6.97 11.29
C LEU A 322 -12.01 -7.58 11.04
N PRO A 323 -12.11 -8.86 10.67
CA PRO A 323 -13.42 -9.49 10.49
C PRO A 323 -14.25 -9.61 11.77
N THR A 324 -13.62 -9.47 12.95
CA THR A 324 -14.30 -9.33 14.24
C THR A 324 -15.01 -7.98 14.41
N GLY A 325 -14.80 -7.02 13.51
CA GLY A 325 -15.23 -5.62 13.63
C GLY A 325 -14.23 -4.72 14.37
N ASP A 326 -13.20 -5.29 14.99
CA ASP A 326 -12.17 -4.52 15.70
C ASP A 326 -11.34 -3.67 14.74
N ILE A 327 -10.99 -2.46 15.19
CA ILE A 327 -10.15 -1.54 14.42
C ILE A 327 -8.75 -1.49 15.04
N VAL A 328 -7.74 -1.86 14.27
CA VAL A 328 -6.32 -1.75 14.63
C VAL A 328 -5.72 -0.50 13.97
N SER A 329 -5.30 0.46 14.80
CA SER A 329 -4.68 1.72 14.35
C SER A 329 -3.16 1.65 14.48
N PHE A 330 -2.43 2.00 13.42
CA PHE A 330 -0.98 1.97 13.41
C PHE A 330 -0.36 3.36 13.63
N PRO A 331 0.77 3.44 14.34
CA PRO A 331 1.48 4.71 14.50
C PRO A 331 1.99 5.21 13.15
N LYS A 332 2.00 6.54 12.99
CA LYS A 332 2.54 7.18 11.79
C LYS A 332 4.01 6.82 11.56
N ARG A 333 4.40 6.60 10.30
CA ARG A 333 5.78 6.28 9.91
C ARG A 333 6.22 7.12 8.73
N ILE A 334 7.49 7.54 8.74
CA ILE A 334 8.08 8.22 7.57
C ILE A 334 8.28 7.19 6.47
N VAL A 335 7.79 7.50 5.27
CA VAL A 335 7.95 6.67 4.07
C VAL A 335 8.67 7.44 2.97
N LYS A 336 9.37 6.73 2.10
CA LYS A 336 10.09 7.31 0.96
C LYS A 336 9.52 6.73 -0.32
N TYR A 337 9.25 7.59 -1.29
CA TYR A 337 8.81 7.18 -2.61
C TYR A 337 10.01 6.83 -3.50
N SER A 338 9.90 5.73 -4.23
CA SER A 338 10.80 5.36 -5.31
C SER A 338 10.04 5.30 -6.63
N LYS A 339 10.58 5.90 -7.69
CA LYS A 339 9.93 5.86 -9.02
C LYS A 339 9.71 4.43 -9.55
N THR A 340 10.62 3.52 -9.24
CA THR A 340 10.57 2.13 -9.73
C THR A 340 9.97 1.16 -8.72
N LYS A 341 9.92 1.53 -7.44
CA LYS A 341 9.48 0.63 -6.35
C LYS A 341 8.28 1.14 -5.56
N GLY A 342 7.72 2.28 -5.95
CA GLY A 342 6.62 2.92 -5.23
C GLY A 342 6.97 3.26 -3.79
N TYR A 343 5.96 3.31 -2.92
CA TYR A 343 6.18 3.22 -1.48
C TYR A 343 6.35 1.77 -1.03
N LYS A 344 7.20 1.63 -0.01
CA LYS A 344 7.24 0.46 0.87
C LYS A 344 6.75 0.88 2.25
N ILE A 345 5.60 0.36 2.65
CA ILE A 345 4.92 0.71 3.90
C ILE A 345 4.83 -0.56 4.75
N GLN A 346 5.25 -0.49 6.00
CA GLN A 346 5.23 -1.63 6.92
C GLN A 346 4.65 -1.19 8.25
N PHE A 347 3.45 -1.70 8.53
CA PHE A 347 2.71 -1.51 9.76
C PHE A 347 2.82 -2.77 10.62
N SER A 348 3.14 -2.56 11.88
CA SER A 348 3.26 -3.59 12.91
C SER A 348 3.07 -2.94 14.28
N ARG A 349 2.60 -3.73 15.25
CA ARG A 349 2.35 -3.27 16.63
C ARG A 349 1.34 -2.13 16.67
N GLY A 350 0.16 -2.36 16.09
CA GLY A 350 -0.94 -1.40 16.14
C GLY A 350 -1.61 -1.39 17.51
N THR A 351 -2.52 -0.45 17.72
CA THR A 351 -3.39 -0.39 18.90
C THR A 351 -4.79 -0.82 18.48
N ASN A 352 -5.33 -1.86 19.10
CA ASN A 352 -6.73 -2.24 18.95
C ASN A 352 -7.58 -1.17 19.67
N MET A 353 -8.42 -0.48 18.92
CA MET A 353 -9.20 0.66 19.40
C MET A 353 -10.34 0.24 20.32
N THR A 354 -10.86 -0.98 20.17
CA THR A 354 -11.93 -1.55 21.02
C THR A 354 -11.39 -1.90 22.40
N SER A 355 -10.28 -2.65 22.45
CA SER A 355 -9.69 -3.11 23.73
C SER A 355 -8.67 -2.14 24.33
N SER A 356 -8.29 -1.08 23.60
CA SER A 356 -7.20 -0.16 23.95
C SER A 356 -5.83 -0.84 24.18
N SER A 357 -5.67 -2.08 23.71
CA SER A 357 -4.46 -2.88 23.89
C SER A 357 -3.56 -2.82 22.65
N VAL A 358 -2.25 -3.05 22.85
CA VAL A 358 -1.31 -3.12 21.72
C VAL A 358 -1.41 -4.48 21.06
N ASP A 359 -1.88 -4.50 19.83
CA ASP A 359 -1.91 -5.66 18.96
C ASP A 359 -0.54 -5.84 18.27
N LYS A 360 0.25 -6.79 18.80
CA LYS A 360 1.56 -7.17 18.25
C LYS A 360 1.46 -8.15 17.08
N LYS A 361 0.29 -8.74 16.86
CA LYS A 361 0.06 -9.86 15.94
C LYS A 361 -0.41 -9.37 14.57
N THR A 362 -1.19 -8.29 14.54
CA THR A 362 -1.60 -7.62 13.30
C THR A 362 -0.43 -6.90 12.62
N LYS A 363 -0.19 -7.26 11.36
CA LYS A 363 0.82 -6.68 10.47
C LYS A 363 0.22 -6.45 9.09
N LEU A 364 0.60 -5.33 8.49
CA LEU A 364 0.24 -4.98 7.13
C LEU A 364 1.49 -4.44 6.43
N SER A 365 1.84 -5.01 5.29
CA SER A 365 2.98 -4.58 4.47
C SER A 365 2.49 -4.33 3.06
N ILE A 366 2.70 -3.11 2.57
CA ILE A 366 2.44 -2.73 1.19
C ILE A 366 3.78 -2.47 0.52
N THR A 367 4.02 -3.12 -0.61
CA THR A 367 5.21 -2.94 -1.44
C THR A 367 4.79 -2.57 -2.85
N HIS A 368 5.66 -1.89 -3.59
CA HIS A 368 5.39 -1.50 -4.97
C HIS A 368 4.14 -0.61 -5.12
N MET A 369 3.77 0.17 -4.09
CA MET A 369 2.63 1.10 -4.16
C MET A 369 2.98 2.26 -5.10
N LEU A 370 2.73 2.07 -6.39
CA LEU A 370 3.11 2.93 -7.50
C LEU A 370 1.95 3.84 -7.87
N PHE A 371 2.26 5.11 -8.06
CA PHE A 371 1.27 6.11 -8.43
C PHE A 371 1.63 6.74 -9.77
N ASP A 372 0.62 6.84 -10.63
CA ASP A 372 0.67 7.68 -11.81
C ASP A 372 0.09 9.05 -11.44
N CYS A 373 0.99 10.01 -11.24
CA CYS A 373 0.64 11.36 -10.88
C CYS A 373 0.70 12.27 -12.11
N LEU A 374 -0.46 12.78 -12.51
CA LEU A 374 -0.61 13.81 -13.53
C LEU A 374 -1.09 15.10 -12.85
N GLU A 375 -0.28 16.15 -12.96
CA GLU A 375 -0.49 17.47 -12.36
C GLU A 375 -0.63 17.47 -10.83
N ASN A 376 -1.84 17.22 -10.32
CA ASN A 376 -2.18 17.20 -8.91
C ASN A 376 -3.02 15.97 -8.53
N ASN A 377 -3.32 15.09 -9.49
CA ASN A 377 -4.07 13.87 -9.25
C ASN A 377 -3.13 12.67 -9.35
N CYS A 378 -3.09 11.84 -8.32
CA CYS A 378 -2.29 10.63 -8.27
C CYS A 378 -3.23 9.44 -8.19
N VAL A 379 -3.21 8.60 -9.22
CA VAL A 379 -3.96 7.35 -9.26
C VAL A 379 -3.03 6.22 -8.87
N LEU A 380 -3.48 5.32 -8.00
CA LEU A 380 -2.75 4.10 -7.68
C LEU A 380 -2.78 3.19 -8.91
N ASN A 381 -1.61 2.85 -9.43
CA ASN A 381 -1.48 2.02 -10.64
C ASN A 381 -1.13 0.57 -10.29
N ASP A 382 -0.26 0.35 -9.31
CA ASP A 382 0.22 -0.98 -8.93
C ASP A 382 0.51 -1.03 -7.43
N GLY A 383 0.55 -2.25 -6.88
CA GLY A 383 0.91 -2.52 -5.51
C GLY A 383 0.75 -3.99 -5.16
N GLN A 384 1.48 -4.41 -4.14
CA GLN A 384 1.35 -5.72 -3.53
C GLN A 384 1.09 -5.54 -2.04
N VAL A 385 0.11 -6.27 -1.53
CA VAL A 385 -0.20 -6.30 -0.10
C VAL A 385 0.20 -7.65 0.49
N SER A 386 0.75 -7.63 1.69
CA SER A 386 0.89 -8.80 2.55
C SER A 386 0.37 -8.45 3.92
N TYR A 387 -0.49 -9.32 4.45
CA TYR A 387 -1.18 -9.11 5.72
C TYR A 387 -0.99 -10.32 6.62
N GLN A 388 -1.05 -10.06 7.92
CA GLN A 388 -1.10 -11.08 8.96
C GLN A 388 -1.96 -10.54 10.11
N PHE A 389 -3.07 -11.18 10.42
CA PHE A 389 -3.88 -10.91 11.61
C PHE A 389 -4.73 -12.14 11.94
N LEU A 390 -5.16 -12.27 13.20
CA LEU A 390 -5.89 -13.45 13.69
C LEU A 390 -5.19 -14.79 13.34
N GLY A 391 -3.87 -14.84 13.48
CA GLY A 391 -3.05 -16.04 13.21
C GLY A 391 -2.89 -16.41 11.74
N GLN A 392 -3.68 -15.81 10.86
CA GLN A 392 -3.71 -16.05 9.43
C GLN A 392 -2.84 -15.05 8.68
N LYS A 393 -2.43 -15.41 7.47
CA LYS A 393 -1.54 -14.59 6.62
C LYS A 393 -1.96 -14.71 5.18
N GLY A 394 -1.77 -13.65 4.41
CA GLY A 394 -2.03 -13.68 2.97
C GLY A 394 -1.23 -12.64 2.22
N LYS A 395 -1.32 -12.74 0.89
CA LYS A 395 -0.72 -11.83 -0.07
C LYS A 395 -1.65 -11.68 -1.26
N GLY A 396 -1.61 -10.52 -1.91
CA GLY A 396 -2.36 -10.28 -3.13
C GLY A 396 -1.91 -9.01 -3.83
N ASN A 397 -2.43 -8.76 -5.04
CA ASN A 397 -2.24 -7.47 -5.68
C ASN A 397 -3.12 -6.46 -4.97
N LEU A 398 -2.60 -5.26 -4.73
CA LEU A 398 -3.28 -4.21 -3.99
C LEU A 398 -4.51 -3.69 -4.76
N SER A 399 -4.47 -3.73 -6.09
CA SER A 399 -5.60 -3.40 -6.98
C SER A 399 -6.82 -4.24 -6.70
N ASP A 400 -6.62 -5.50 -6.32
CA ASP A 400 -7.71 -6.45 -6.10
C ASP A 400 -8.50 -6.12 -4.81
N PHE A 401 -7.92 -5.27 -3.95
CA PHE A 401 -8.57 -4.78 -2.73
C PHE A 401 -9.13 -3.36 -2.90
N MET A 402 -8.93 -2.69 -4.03
CA MET A 402 -9.52 -1.37 -4.23
C MET A 402 -11.01 -1.51 -4.52
N THR A 403 -11.85 -0.96 -3.64
CA THR A 403 -13.25 -0.69 -3.96
C THR A 403 -13.31 0.45 -4.96
N ASN A 404 -13.86 0.19 -6.14
CA ASN A 404 -14.21 1.23 -7.11
C ASN A 404 -15.36 2.11 -6.60
#